data_AF-A0A8X6IMC0-F1
#
_entry.id   AF-A0A8X6IMC0-F1
#
_cell.length_a   1.000
_cell.length_b   1.000
_cell.length_c   1.000
_cell.angle_alpha   90.00
_cell.angle_beta   90.00
_cell.angle_gamma   90.00
#
_symmetry.space_group_name_H-M   'P 1'
#
loop_
_entity.id
_entity.type
_entity.pdbx_description
1 polymer ?
#
loop_
_entity_poly.entity_id
_entity_poly.type
_entity_poly.pdbx_seq_one_letter_code
_entity_poly.pdbx_strand_id
1 'polypeptide(L)' 'MRSIGKRAESTLLLCGIMNLPPPFTKLSKLNNTLLQASRETSEESLAEAVREAIYENFEERDIVVEVDGSWQKINFLQ' A
#
# COMPACT_ATOMS: atom_id res chain seq x y z
N MET A 1 6.73 -17.59 -14.20
CA MET A 1 6.43 -17.27 -12.79
C MET A 1 6.64 -15.77 -12.57
N ARG A 2 5.69 -15.03 -12.01
CA ARG A 2 5.83 -13.59 -11.68
C ARG A 2 6.04 -13.47 -10.18
N SER A 3 7.13 -12.83 -9.75
CA SER A 3 7.51 -12.72 -8.34
C SER A 3 7.95 -11.31 -8.01
N ILE A 4 7.35 -10.72 -6.98
CA ILE A 4 7.54 -9.32 -6.59
C ILE A 4 8.13 -9.27 -5.17
N GLY A 5 9.06 -8.35 -4.92
CA GLY A 5 9.64 -8.11 -3.60
C GLY A 5 10.41 -9.32 -3.04
N LYS A 6 10.30 -9.55 -1.73
CA LYS A 6 11.05 -10.59 -0.97
C LYS A 6 10.85 -12.03 -1.49
N ARG A 7 9.81 -12.28 -2.30
CA ARG A 7 9.51 -13.61 -2.85
C ARG A 7 10.21 -13.87 -4.20
N ALA A 8 10.97 -12.91 -4.72
CA ALA A 8 11.76 -13.10 -5.93
C ALA A 8 12.88 -14.15 -5.74
N GLU A 9 13.54 -14.16 -4.57
CA GLU A 9 14.65 -15.08 -4.30
C GLU A 9 14.19 -16.54 -4.17
N SER A 10 13.08 -16.80 -3.47
CA SER A 10 12.47 -18.13 -3.41
C SER A 10 12.04 -18.63 -4.79
N THR A 11 11.62 -17.71 -5.65
CA THR A 11 11.19 -18.01 -7.03
C THR A 11 12.39 -18.37 -7.91
N LEU A 12 13.54 -17.70 -7.73
CA LEU A 12 14.79 -18.03 -8.41
C LEU A 12 15.32 -19.40 -8.00
N LEU A 13 15.30 -19.72 -6.70
CA LEU A 13 15.66 -21.04 -6.19
C LEU A 13 14.79 -22.15 -6.80
N LEU A 14 13.47 -21.95 -6.82
CA LEU A 14 12.55 -22.91 -7.43
C LEU A 14 12.81 -23.09 -8.93
N CYS A 15 13.05 -22.00 -9.67
CA CYS A 15 13.41 -22.08 -11.09
C CYS A 15 14.71 -22.87 -11.31
N GLY A 16 15.72 -22.69 -10.45
CA GLY A 16 16.96 -23.45 -10.49
C GLY A 16 16.76 -24.95 -10.24
N ILE A 17 15.96 -25.31 -9.24
CA ILE A 17 15.62 -26.72 -8.93
C ILE A 17 14.87 -27.38 -10.09
N MET A 18 13.94 -26.65 -10.70
CA MET A 18 13.05 -27.16 -11.74
C MET A 18 13.65 -27.06 -13.16
N ASN A 19 14.89 -26.58 -13.31
CA ASN A 19 15.53 -26.29 -14.59
C ASN A 19 14.67 -25.40 -15.51
N LEU A 20 13.99 -24.41 -14.92
CA LEU A 20 13.15 -23.45 -15.63
C LEU A 20 13.94 -22.16 -15.92
N PRO A 21 13.61 -21.44 -17.00
CA PRO A 21 14.20 -20.14 -17.25
C PRO A 21 13.89 -19.18 -16.08
N PRO A 22 14.83 -18.28 -15.73
CA PRO A 22 14.65 -17.36 -14.62
C PRO A 22 13.43 -16.45 -14.86
N PRO A 23 12.67 -16.13 -13.81
CA PRO A 23 11.51 -15.25 -13.93
C PRO A 23 11.94 -13.86 -14.40
N PHE A 24 11.10 -13.19 -15.19
CA PHE A 24 11.36 -11.84 -15.69
C PHE A 24 11.66 -10.87 -14.53
N THR A 25 12.89 -10.36 -14.48
CA THR A 25 13.44 -9.51 -13.41
C THR A 25 13.15 -8.01 -13.56
N LYS A 26 12.56 -7.57 -14.68
CA LYS A 26 12.26 -6.14 -14.94
C LYS A 26 11.13 -5.55 -14.09
N LEU A 27 10.71 -6.24 -13.03
CA LEU A 27 9.64 -5.80 -12.13
C LEU A 27 10.07 -4.66 -11.19
N SER A 28 11.36 -4.46 -10.95
CA SER A 28 11.84 -3.38 -10.07
C SER A 28 11.41 -1.99 -10.55
N LYS A 29 11.53 -1.71 -11.85
CA LYS A 29 11.11 -0.41 -12.41
C LYS A 29 9.61 -0.19 -12.24
N LEU A 30 8.81 -1.23 -12.51
CA LEU A 30 7.36 -1.19 -12.35
C LEU A 30 6.96 -0.97 -10.89
N ASN A 31 7.60 -1.68 -9.95
CA ASN A 31 7.35 -1.53 -8.53
C ASN A 31 7.68 -0.13 -8.03
N ASN A 32 8.79 0.45 -8.49
CA ASN A 32 9.16 1.82 -8.13
C ASN A 32 8.14 2.82 -8.66
N THR A 33 7.67 2.66 -9.90
CA THR A 33 6.60 3.50 -10.46
C THR A 33 5.30 3.37 -9.67
N LEU A 34 4.88 2.16 -9.35
CA LEU A 34 3.66 1.91 -8.56
C LEU A 34 3.78 2.47 -7.14
N LEU A 35 4.94 2.31 -6.51
CA LEU A 35 5.20 2.84 -5.17
C LEU A 35 5.15 4.38 -5.18
N GLN A 36 5.77 5.01 -6.19
CA GLN A 36 5.76 6.46 -6.32
C GLN A 36 4.34 6.99 -6.55
N ALA A 37 3.60 6.41 -7.48
CA ALA A 37 2.21 6.80 -7.74
C ALA A 37 1.33 6.61 -6.50
N SER A 38 1.47 5.47 -5.80
CA SER A 38 0.73 5.23 -4.56
C SER A 38 1.05 6.25 -3.47
N ARG A 39 2.32 6.65 -3.35
CA ARG A 39 2.75 7.68 -2.39
C ARG A 39 2.14 9.03 -2.75
N GLU A 40 2.29 9.46 -4.00
CA GLU A 40 1.76 10.75 -4.49
C GLU A 40 0.25 10.84 -4.25
N THR A 41 -0.50 9.82 -4.67
CA THR A 41 -1.96 9.78 -4.46
C THR A 41 -2.33 9.78 -2.97
N SER A 42 -1.56 9.10 -2.12
CA SER A 42 -1.83 9.07 -0.67
C SER A 42 -1.53 10.42 -0.02
N GLU A 43 -0.43 11.06 -0.40
CA GLU A 43 -0.04 12.39 0.10
C GLU A 43 -1.06 13.45 -0.33
N GLU A 44 -1.50 13.43 -1.58
CA GLU A 44 -2.56 14.32 -2.09
C GLU A 44 -3.90 14.08 -1.39
N SER A 45 -4.29 12.80 -1.24
CA SER A 45 -5.55 12.44 -0.57
C SER A 45 -5.57 12.86 0.89
N LEU A 46 -4.46 12.68 1.61
CA LEU A 46 -4.33 13.14 3.00
C LEU A 46 -4.38 14.65 3.10
N ALA A 47 -3.69 15.37 2.20
CA ALA A 47 -3.71 16.82 2.18
C ALA A 47 -5.14 17.36 1.94
N GLU A 48 -5.89 16.74 1.03
CA GLU A 48 -7.27 17.14 0.75
C GLU A 48 -8.20 16.82 1.92
N ALA A 49 -8.10 15.63 2.51
CA ALA A 49 -8.87 15.27 3.70
C ALA A 49 -8.64 16.24 4.87
N VAL A 50 -7.40 16.73 5.04
CA VAL A 50 -7.10 17.77 6.05
C VAL A 50 -7.74 19.11 5.69
N ARG A 51 -7.71 19.52 4.42
CA ARG A 51 -8.38 20.77 3.98
C ARG A 51 -9.88 20.70 4.21
N GLU A 52 -10.51 19.58 3.84
CA GLU A 52 -11.93 19.33 4.08
C GLU A 52 -12.24 19.38 5.58
N ALA A 53 -11.44 18.72 6.42
CA ALA A 53 -11.63 18.74 7.87
C ALA A 53 -11.52 20.16 8.47
N ILE A 54 -10.57 20.99 8.01
CA ILE A 54 -10.45 22.39 8.45
C ILE A 54 -11.67 23.21 8.02
N TYR A 55 -12.15 23.01 6.79
CA TYR A 55 -13.31 23.71 6.26
C TYR A 55 -14.57 23.38 7.07
N GLU A 56 -14.83 22.09 7.33
CA GLU A 56 -15.97 21.63 8.15
C GLU A 56 -15.85 22.08 9.61
N ASN A 57 -14.63 22.30 10.11
CA ASN A 57 -14.37 22.81 11.45
C ASN A 57 -14.32 24.35 11.52
N PHE A 58 -14.96 25.07 10.60
CA PHE A 58 -15.03 26.54 10.60
C PHE A 58 -13.66 27.24 10.60
N GLU A 59 -12.72 26.71 9.83
CA GLU A 59 -11.32 27.17 9.74
C GLU A 59 -10.46 26.93 11.00
N GLU A 60 -11.01 26.28 12.03
CA GLU A 60 -10.24 25.84 13.20
C GLU A 60 -9.34 24.65 12.84
N ARG A 61 -8.05 24.77 13.17
CA ARG A 61 -7.03 23.77 12.82
C ARG A 61 -6.81 22.70 13.89
N ASP A 62 -7.38 22.90 15.07
CA ASP A 62 -7.37 21.89 16.14
C ASP A 62 -8.42 20.82 15.82
N ILE A 63 -7.97 19.78 15.11
CA ILE A 63 -8.80 18.65 14.70
C ILE A 63 -8.63 17.54 15.75
N VAL A 64 -9.68 17.30 16.53
CA VAL A 64 -9.78 16.13 17.42
C VAL A 64 -10.46 15.01 16.66
N VAL A 65 -9.71 13.95 16.35
CA VAL A 65 -10.27 12.75 15.71
C VAL A 65 -10.61 11.74 16.79
N GLU A 66 -11.90 11.52 17.03
CA GLU A 66 -12.38 10.41 17.86
C GLU A 66 -12.53 9.17 16.97
N VAL A 67 -11.58 8.25 17.08
CA VAL A 67 -11.67 6.94 16.43
C VAL A 67 -12.36 6.00 17.40
N ASP A 68 -13.68 5.87 17.28
CA ASP A 68 -14.39 4.83 18.01
C ASP A 68 -14.07 3.45 17.39
N GLY A 69 -13.91 2.44 18.25
CA GLY A 69 -13.63 1.08 17.82
C GLY A 69 -14.79 0.41 17.09
N SER A 70 -15.90 1.12 16.83
CA SER A 70 -17.15 0.59 16.29
C SER A 70 -17.00 0.09 14.85
N TRP A 71 -15.94 0.51 14.15
CA TRP A 71 -15.58 0.03 12.81
C TRP A 71 -14.85 -1.31 12.82
N GLN A 72 -14.32 -1.74 13.98
CA GLN A 72 -13.85 -3.10 14.18
C GLN A 72 -15.04 -4.00 14.51
N LYS A 73 -15.86 -4.33 13.50
CA LYS A 73 -16.76 -5.48 13.65
C LYS A 73 -15.90 -6.74 13.79
N ILE A 74 -15.73 -7.16 15.04
CA ILE A 74 -15.35 -8.50 15.46
C ILE A 74 -16.33 -9.47 14.79
N ASN A 75 -15.89 -10.14 13.74
CA ASN A 75 -16.37 -11.44 13.30
C ASN A 75 -15.26 -12.13 12.50
N PHE A 76 -14.09 -12.28 13.14
CA PHE A 76 -13.20 -13.38 12.82
C PHE A 76 -13.61 -14.57 13.67
N LEU A 77 -14.23 -15.55 12.99
CA LEU A 77 -14.31 -16.97 13.34
C LEU A 77 -15.33 -17.37 14.42
N GLN A 78 -16.44 -17.96 13.95
CA GLN A 78 -17.16 -19.05 14.62
C GLN A 78 -16.84 -20.35 13.89
#